data_AF-A0A2R6K5P4-F1
#
_entry.id   AF-A0A2R6K5P4-F1
#
_cell.length_a   1.000
_cell.length_b   1.000
_cell.length_c   1.000
_cell.angle_alpha   90.00
_cell.angle_beta   90.00
_cell.angle_gamma   90.00
#
_symmetry.space_group_name_H-M   'P 1'
#
loop_
_entity.id
_entity.type
_entity.pdbx_description
1 polymer ?
#
loop_
_entity_poly.entity_id
_entity_poly.type
_entity_poly.pdbx_seq_one_letter_code
_entity_poly.pdbx_strand_id
1 'polypeptide(L)'
;MRPSPGLTLAAVLSLGAFTTYNWLCQYEDAASFGTYPVELGSVFRAKLIGYLLLAVPTGLFYIALGAAVFGLGSLAVGAAVYLPVSLYVFGVTAYIAGLQPTELLFDTPVFAAFTAATMLVLLPLVVLAIAYPLAPTLVAGLAVGIALLAGAAGYGLYRRAGPRWTARARSGTLD
;
A
#
# COMPACT_ATOMS: atom_id res chain seq x y z
N MET A 1 -19.25 -18.05 -11.42
CA MET A 1 -19.62 -16.75 -10.81
C MET A 1 -18.67 -15.69 -11.34
N ARG A 2 -19.14 -14.49 -11.70
CA ARG A 2 -18.26 -13.39 -12.16
C ARG A 2 -17.83 -12.55 -10.95
N PRO A 3 -16.53 -12.38 -10.66
CA PRO A 3 -16.05 -11.55 -9.55
C PRO A 3 -16.46 -10.08 -9.70
N SER A 4 -16.54 -9.36 -8.59
CA SER A 4 -16.77 -7.91 -8.58
C SER A 4 -15.64 -7.17 -9.32
N PRO A 5 -15.94 -6.45 -10.42
CA PRO A 5 -14.92 -5.71 -11.16
C PRO A 5 -14.23 -4.66 -10.29
N GLY A 6 -14.99 -3.92 -9.48
CA GLY A 6 -14.43 -2.87 -8.63
C GLY A 6 -13.48 -3.39 -7.55
N LEU A 7 -13.83 -4.48 -6.86
CA LEU A 7 -12.94 -5.09 -5.86
C LEU A 7 -11.70 -5.71 -6.50
N THR A 8 -11.85 -6.30 -7.69
CA THR A 8 -10.73 -6.87 -8.46
C THR A 8 -9.75 -5.78 -8.90
N LEU A 9 -10.26 -4.70 -9.49
CA LEU A 9 -9.45 -3.54 -9.88
C LEU A 9 -8.76 -2.91 -8.65
N ALA A 10 -9.49 -2.72 -7.55
CA ALA A 10 -8.92 -2.16 -6.32
C ALA A 10 -7.77 -3.02 -5.79
N ALA A 11 -7.93 -4.35 -5.73
CA ALA A 11 -6.87 -5.25 -5.26
C ALA A 11 -5.61 -5.18 -6.14
N VAL A 12 -5.79 -5.26 -7.47
CA VAL A 12 -4.67 -5.21 -8.43
C VAL A 12 -3.96 -3.85 -8.38
N LEU A 13 -4.71 -2.75 -8.43
CA LEU A 13 -4.16 -1.39 -8.43
C LEU A 13 -3.46 -1.07 -7.11
N SER A 14 -4.00 -1.52 -5.97
CA SER A 14 -3.36 -1.28 -4.66
C SER A 14 -2.05 -2.07 -4.51
N LEU A 15 -2.00 -3.32 -5.01
CA LEU A 15 -0.75 -4.08 -5.07
C LEU A 15 0.26 -3.39 -5.99
N GLY A 16 -0.16 -2.97 -7.17
CA GLY A 16 0.68 -2.26 -8.13
C GLY A 16 1.23 -0.93 -7.61
N ALA A 17 0.56 -0.32 -6.62
CA ALA A 17 1.04 0.90 -5.99
C ALA A 17 2.36 0.69 -5.23
N PHE A 18 2.73 -0.54 -4.84
CA PHE A 18 4.08 -0.85 -4.35
C PHE A 18 5.16 -0.35 -5.32
N THR A 19 4.95 -0.51 -6.62
CA THR A 19 5.88 -0.06 -7.65
C THR A 19 6.07 1.46 -7.60
N THR A 20 5.02 2.24 -7.34
CA THR A 20 5.12 3.69 -7.14
C THR A 20 6.03 4.04 -5.98
N TYR A 21 5.96 3.29 -4.87
CA TYR A 21 6.89 3.48 -3.75
C TYR A 21 8.33 3.15 -4.14
N ASN A 22 8.53 2.07 -4.90
CA ASN A 22 9.85 1.68 -5.40
C ASN A 22 10.47 2.79 -6.27
N TRP A 23 9.72 3.31 -7.25
CA TRP A 23 10.16 4.45 -8.07
C TRP A 23 10.51 5.68 -7.24
N LEU A 24 9.71 5.97 -6.22
CA LEU A 24 9.94 7.12 -5.36
C LEU A 24 11.23 6.98 -4.54
N CYS A 25 11.69 5.75 -4.28
CA CYS A 25 12.89 5.48 -3.49
C CYS A 25 14.11 5.05 -4.33
N GLN A 26 13.98 4.97 -5.65
CA GLN A 26 14.98 4.37 -6.53
C GLN A 26 16.37 5.03 -6.46
N TYR A 27 16.41 6.34 -6.21
CA TYR A 27 17.65 7.12 -6.14
C TYR A 27 18.04 7.50 -4.71
N GLU A 28 17.41 6.88 -3.71
CA GLU A 28 17.68 7.18 -2.31
C GLU A 28 18.83 6.34 -1.80
N ASP A 29 19.78 7.00 -1.17
CA ASP A 29 20.87 6.37 -0.43
C ASP A 29 20.66 6.62 1.07
N ALA A 30 20.42 5.55 1.84
CA ALA A 30 20.19 5.64 3.27
C ALA A 30 21.41 6.21 4.02
N ALA A 31 22.64 5.96 3.54
CA ALA A 31 23.85 6.48 4.14
C ALA A 31 23.97 8.01 3.95
N SER A 32 23.56 8.52 2.78
CA SER A 32 23.50 9.96 2.51
C SER A 32 22.62 10.72 3.50
N PHE A 33 21.50 10.15 3.96
CA PHE A 33 20.63 10.80 4.96
C PHE A 33 21.25 10.90 6.37
N GLY A 34 22.25 10.09 6.69
CA GLY A 34 23.02 10.23 7.94
C GLY A 34 23.91 11.47 7.96
N THR A 35 24.19 12.05 6.80
CA THR A 35 25.09 13.22 6.65
C THR A 35 24.34 14.55 6.78
N TYR A 36 23.05 14.57 6.49
CA TYR A 36 22.22 15.77 6.55
C TYR A 36 21.46 15.87 7.89
N PRO A 37 21.25 17.08 8.44
CA PRO A 37 20.49 17.29 9.68
C PRO A 37 18.97 17.17 9.43
N VAL A 38 18.53 16.14 8.70
CA VAL A 38 17.13 15.92 8.34
C VAL A 38 16.63 14.66 9.05
N GLU A 39 15.51 14.80 9.77
CA GLU A 39 14.87 13.65 10.40
C GLU A 39 14.25 12.71 9.35
N LEU A 40 14.56 11.41 9.41
CA LEU A 40 13.97 10.40 8.52
C LEU A 40 12.44 10.39 8.57
N GLY A 41 11.82 10.76 9.69
CA GLY A 41 10.36 10.94 9.77
C GLY A 41 9.83 11.99 8.78
N SER A 42 10.57 13.07 8.54
CA SER A 42 10.23 14.08 7.53
C SER A 42 10.45 13.55 6.11
N VAL A 43 11.46 12.72 5.89
CA VAL A 43 11.68 12.04 4.60
C VAL A 43 10.51 11.10 4.29
N PHE A 44 10.12 10.22 5.22
CA PHE A 44 8.95 9.35 5.03
C PHE A 44 7.66 10.13 4.83
N ARG A 45 7.49 11.29 5.47
CA ARG A 45 6.33 12.17 5.22
C ARG A 45 6.33 12.71 3.79
N ALA A 46 7.48 13.16 3.30
CA ALA A 46 7.62 13.57 1.90
C ALA A 46 7.34 12.40 0.94
N LYS A 47 7.80 11.19 1.27
CA LYS A 47 7.50 9.97 0.52
C LYS A 47 6.01 9.64 0.50
N LEU A 48 5.32 9.77 1.63
CA LEU A 48 3.87 9.57 1.69
C LEU A 48 3.13 10.57 0.77
N ILE A 49 3.52 11.83 0.80
CA ILE A 49 2.90 12.87 -0.05
C ILE A 49 3.14 12.55 -1.53
N GLY A 50 4.39 12.28 -1.92
CA GLY A 50 4.74 11.92 -3.30
C GLY A 50 4.02 10.64 -3.76
N TYR A 51 3.95 9.64 -2.88
CA TYR A 51 3.21 8.41 -3.12
C TYR A 51 1.72 8.69 -3.38
N LEU A 52 1.07 9.46 -2.52
CA LEU A 52 -0.35 9.77 -2.67
C LEU A 52 -0.62 10.61 -3.92
N LEU A 53 0.26 11.55 -4.26
CA LEU A 53 0.17 12.37 -5.47
C LEU A 53 0.29 11.56 -6.76
N LEU A 54 1.04 10.46 -6.75
CA LEU A 54 1.24 9.61 -7.93
C LEU A 54 0.25 8.45 -7.98
N ALA A 55 0.10 7.70 -6.88
CA ALA A 55 -0.74 6.52 -6.82
C ALA A 55 -2.22 6.88 -6.90
N VAL A 56 -2.70 7.82 -6.07
CA VAL A 56 -4.14 8.07 -5.92
C VAL A 56 -4.79 8.57 -7.22
N PRO A 57 -4.27 9.61 -7.91
CA PRO A 57 -4.87 10.05 -9.16
C PRO A 57 -4.85 8.97 -10.24
N THR A 58 -3.74 8.23 -10.34
CA THR A 58 -3.59 7.15 -11.32
C THR A 58 -4.58 6.01 -11.06
N GLY A 59 -4.69 5.54 -9.83
CA GLY A 59 -5.61 4.46 -9.47
C GLY A 59 -7.07 4.88 -9.63
N LEU A 60 -7.43 6.09 -9.19
CA LEU A 60 -8.79 6.62 -9.37
C LEU A 60 -9.13 6.81 -10.85
N PHE A 61 -8.17 7.21 -11.68
CA PHE A 61 -8.35 7.29 -13.13
C PHE A 61 -8.71 5.93 -13.74
N TYR A 62 -7.96 4.87 -13.42
CA TYR A 62 -8.26 3.53 -13.92
C TYR A 62 -9.59 2.96 -13.37
N ILE A 63 -9.95 3.27 -12.13
CA ILE A 63 -11.26 2.91 -11.56
C ILE A 63 -12.38 3.66 -12.30
N ALA A 64 -12.21 4.95 -12.61
CA ALA A 64 -13.17 5.73 -13.38
C ALA A 64 -13.34 5.19 -14.81
N LEU A 65 -12.26 4.79 -15.48
CA LEU A 65 -12.33 4.08 -16.76
C LEU A 65 -13.09 2.74 -16.63
N GLY A 66 -12.83 1.99 -15.56
CA GLY A 66 -13.58 0.77 -15.25
C GLY A 66 -15.08 1.01 -15.08
N ALA A 67 -15.49 2.17 -14.56
CA ALA A 67 -16.91 2.51 -14.40
C ALA A 67 -17.63 2.69 -15.74
N ALA A 68 -16.94 3.18 -16.77
CA ALA A 68 -17.48 3.29 -18.12
C ALA A 68 -17.76 1.91 -18.76
N VAL A 69 -17.06 0.85 -18.31
CA VAL A 69 -17.18 -0.50 -18.86
C VAL A 69 -18.10 -1.40 -18.01
N PHE A 70 -18.02 -1.28 -16.69
CA PHE A 70 -18.65 -2.22 -15.74
C PHE A 70 -19.77 -1.60 -14.87
N GLY A 71 -20.04 -0.29 -15.02
CA GLY A 71 -21.04 0.45 -14.25
C GLY A 71 -20.55 0.98 -12.90
N LEU A 72 -21.29 1.93 -12.32
CA LEU A 72 -20.83 2.71 -11.15
C LEU A 72 -20.89 1.97 -9.81
N GLY A 73 -21.82 1.04 -9.62
CA GLY A 73 -22.11 0.45 -8.32
C GLY A 73 -20.92 -0.29 -7.69
N SER A 74 -20.34 -1.25 -8.42
CA SER A 74 -19.18 -2.00 -7.91
C SER A 74 -17.91 -1.14 -7.85
N LEU A 75 -17.79 -0.13 -8.71
CA LEU A 75 -16.60 0.71 -8.82
C LEU A 75 -16.49 1.74 -7.70
N ALA A 76 -17.62 2.23 -7.16
CA ALA A 76 -17.63 3.05 -5.96
C ALA A 76 -17.01 2.31 -4.75
N VAL A 77 -17.35 1.02 -4.60
CA VAL A 77 -16.75 0.14 -3.59
C VAL A 77 -15.26 -0.06 -3.87
N GLY A 78 -14.89 -0.26 -5.15
CA GLY A 78 -13.50 -0.33 -5.58
C GLY A 78 -12.68 0.90 -5.18
N ALA A 79 -13.20 2.11 -5.43
CA ALA A 79 -12.55 3.37 -5.03
C ALA A 79 -12.37 3.47 -3.50
N ALA A 80 -13.39 3.10 -2.74
CA ALA A 80 -13.37 3.11 -1.28
C ALA A 80 -12.37 2.10 -0.68
N VAL A 81 -12.13 0.97 -1.35
CA VAL A 81 -11.15 -0.04 -0.94
C VAL A 81 -9.74 0.34 -1.39
N TYR A 82 -9.59 0.89 -2.59
CA TYR A 82 -8.31 1.19 -3.21
C TYR A 82 -7.42 2.11 -2.36
N LEU A 83 -7.97 3.23 -1.89
CA LEU A 83 -7.18 4.23 -1.18
C LEU A 83 -6.63 3.71 0.16
N PRO A 84 -7.44 3.11 1.06
CA PRO A 84 -6.94 2.53 2.30
C PRO A 84 -5.94 1.39 2.09
N VAL A 85 -6.16 0.52 1.10
CA VAL A 85 -5.25 -0.61 0.83
C VAL A 85 -3.94 -0.11 0.24
N SER A 86 -3.95 0.93 -0.61
CA SER A 86 -2.73 1.59 -1.08
C SER A 86 -1.94 2.20 0.09
N LEU A 87 -2.61 2.85 1.04
CA LEU A 87 -1.97 3.36 2.26
C LEU A 87 -1.40 2.22 3.13
N TYR A 88 -2.07 1.07 3.17
CA TYR A 88 -1.54 -0.13 3.82
C TYR A 88 -0.25 -0.62 3.16
N VAL A 89 -0.26 -0.80 1.84
CA VAL A 89 0.91 -1.23 1.07
C VAL A 89 2.08 -0.25 1.27
N PHE A 90 1.84 1.05 1.21
CA PHE A 90 2.84 2.07 1.53
C PHE A 90 3.40 1.89 2.95
N GLY A 91 2.53 1.82 3.96
CA GLY A 91 2.92 1.76 5.37
C GLY A 91 3.71 0.50 5.71
N VAL A 92 3.29 -0.66 5.19
CA VAL A 92 4.00 -1.94 5.33
C VAL A 92 5.38 -1.84 4.67
N THR A 93 5.44 -1.34 3.44
CA THR A 93 6.71 -1.22 2.71
C THR A 93 7.68 -0.28 3.43
N ALA A 94 7.22 0.90 3.84
CA ALA A 94 8.03 1.87 4.58
C ALA A 94 8.54 1.30 5.92
N TYR A 95 7.71 0.52 6.63
CA TYR A 95 8.11 -0.06 7.91
C TYR A 95 9.09 -1.22 7.78
N ILE A 96 8.90 -2.10 6.79
CA ILE A 96 9.71 -3.29 6.60
C ILE A 96 11.00 -2.97 5.85
N ALA A 97 10.91 -2.27 4.71
CA ALA A 97 12.01 -2.06 3.77
C ALA A 97 12.59 -0.63 3.77
N GLY A 98 11.93 0.33 4.44
CA GLY A 98 12.47 1.68 4.58
C GLY A 98 12.65 2.36 3.23
N LEU A 99 13.80 3.01 3.02
CA LEU A 99 14.13 3.73 1.78
C LEU A 99 14.75 2.84 0.69
N GLN A 100 14.96 1.54 0.95
CA GLN A 100 15.53 0.60 -0.01
C GLN A 100 14.55 -0.54 -0.34
N PRO A 101 13.35 -0.23 -0.89
CA PRO A 101 12.36 -1.25 -1.22
C PRO A 101 12.80 -2.24 -2.31
N THR A 102 13.90 -1.98 -3.02
CA THR A 102 14.46 -2.90 -4.02
C THR A 102 15.23 -4.04 -3.37
N GLU A 103 15.87 -3.79 -2.23
CA GLU A 103 16.59 -4.82 -1.45
C GLU A 103 15.65 -5.85 -0.84
N LEU A 104 14.37 -5.48 -0.67
CA LEU A 104 13.30 -6.38 -0.26
C LEU A 104 13.22 -7.65 -1.11
N LEU A 105 13.58 -7.61 -2.39
CA LEU A 105 13.55 -8.79 -3.27
C LEU A 105 14.77 -9.71 -3.07
N PHE A 106 15.86 -9.19 -2.50
CA PHE A 106 17.10 -9.91 -2.29
C PHE A 106 17.21 -10.46 -0.86
N ASP A 107 16.57 -9.81 0.10
CA ASP A 107 16.46 -10.27 1.48
C ASP A 107 15.24 -11.20 1.65
N THR A 108 15.50 -12.51 1.78
CA THR A 108 14.45 -13.54 1.90
C THR A 108 13.49 -13.31 3.08
N PRO A 109 13.94 -13.08 4.33
CA PRO A 109 13.03 -12.83 5.44
C PRO A 109 12.22 -11.54 5.28
N VAL A 110 12.80 -10.48 4.73
CA VAL A 110 12.10 -9.22 4.44
C VAL A 110 11.04 -9.42 3.35
N PHE A 111 11.39 -10.12 2.26
CA PHE A 111 10.47 -10.49 1.19
C PHE A 111 9.28 -11.30 1.71
N ALA A 112 9.56 -12.31 2.54
CA ALA A 112 8.55 -13.18 3.12
C ALA A 112 7.61 -12.41 4.05
N ALA A 113 8.15 -11.51 4.89
CA ALA A 113 7.36 -10.66 5.78
C ALA A 113 6.44 -9.71 5.00
N PHE A 114 6.95 -9.06 3.94
CA PHE A 114 6.15 -8.20 3.07
C PHE A 114 5.05 -8.98 2.34
N THR A 115 5.40 -10.15 1.79
CA THR A 115 4.46 -11.02 1.08
C THR A 115 3.35 -11.48 2.01
N ALA A 116 3.69 -11.97 3.21
CA ALA A 116 2.73 -12.40 4.22
C ALA A 116 1.81 -11.25 4.66
N ALA A 117 2.37 -10.07 4.95
CA ALA A 117 1.59 -8.89 5.32
C ALA A 117 0.63 -8.46 4.20
N THR A 118 1.07 -8.51 2.94
CA THR A 118 0.25 -8.14 1.78
C THR A 118 -0.85 -9.18 1.53
N MET A 119 -0.52 -10.47 1.59
CA MET A 119 -1.49 -11.56 1.46
C MET A 119 -2.56 -11.51 2.55
N LEU A 120 -2.21 -11.15 3.78
CA LEU A 120 -3.16 -11.04 4.89
C LEU A 120 -4.35 -10.11 4.57
N VAL A 121 -4.13 -9.06 3.78
CA VAL A 121 -5.18 -8.10 3.38
C VAL A 121 -5.76 -8.43 2.01
N LEU A 122 -4.92 -8.73 1.02
CA LEU A 122 -5.41 -8.94 -0.35
C LEU A 122 -6.18 -10.26 -0.50
N LEU A 123 -5.79 -11.33 0.20
CA LEU A 123 -6.46 -12.62 0.05
C LEU A 123 -7.93 -12.58 0.50
N PRO A 124 -8.28 -12.04 1.69
CA PRO A 124 -9.67 -11.82 2.05
C PRO A 124 -10.43 -10.94 1.05
N LEU A 125 -9.81 -9.87 0.52
CA LEU A 125 -10.46 -8.98 -0.45
C LEU A 125 -10.75 -9.68 -1.79
N VAL A 126 -9.85 -10.57 -2.25
CA VAL A 126 -10.07 -11.40 -3.45
C VAL A 126 -11.22 -12.39 -3.21
N VAL A 127 -11.26 -13.04 -2.04
CA VAL A 127 -12.38 -13.93 -1.69
C VAL A 127 -13.70 -13.17 -1.66
N LEU A 128 -13.73 -11.97 -1.08
CA LEU A 128 -14.90 -11.09 -1.09
C LEU A 128 -15.28 -10.66 -2.52
N ALA A 129 -14.32 -10.39 -3.40
CA ALA A 129 -14.60 -10.08 -4.79
C ALA A 129 -15.37 -11.20 -5.49
N ILE A 130 -15.02 -12.47 -5.22
CA ILE A 130 -15.71 -13.65 -5.76
C ILE A 130 -17.10 -13.81 -5.13
N ALA A 131 -17.21 -13.58 -3.81
CA ALA A 131 -18.46 -13.71 -3.06
C ALA A 131 -19.47 -12.57 -3.29
N TYR A 132 -19.05 -11.46 -3.91
CA TYR A 132 -19.86 -10.27 -4.10
C TYR A 132 -21.27 -10.51 -4.68
N PRO A 133 -21.49 -11.39 -5.68
CA PRO A 133 -22.83 -11.63 -6.22
C PRO A 133 -23.81 -12.26 -5.23
N LEU A 134 -23.34 -12.90 -4.16
CA LEU A 134 -24.18 -13.59 -3.17
C LEU A 134 -24.88 -12.61 -2.22
N ALA A 135 -24.17 -11.55 -1.80
CA ALA A 135 -24.68 -10.55 -0.86
C ALA A 135 -23.95 -9.20 -1.06
N PRO A 136 -24.27 -8.44 -2.13
CA PRO A 136 -23.50 -7.26 -2.54
C PRO A 136 -23.29 -6.22 -1.43
N THR A 137 -24.34 -5.90 -0.67
CA THR A 137 -24.29 -4.88 0.39
C THR A 137 -23.41 -5.31 1.56
N LEU A 138 -23.56 -6.56 2.02
CA LEU A 138 -22.75 -7.11 3.12
C LEU A 138 -21.28 -7.23 2.70
N VAL A 139 -21.02 -7.79 1.53
CA VAL A 139 -19.66 -7.96 1.00
C VAL A 139 -18.97 -6.62 0.79
N ALA A 140 -19.69 -5.61 0.27
CA ALA A 140 -19.16 -4.26 0.14
C ALA A 140 -18.79 -3.66 1.51
N GLY A 141 -19.67 -3.79 2.50
CA GLY A 141 -19.41 -3.33 3.87
C GLY A 141 -18.19 -4.01 4.50
N LEU A 142 -18.08 -5.33 4.36
CA LEU A 142 -16.92 -6.09 4.85
C LEU A 142 -15.62 -5.69 4.13
N ALA A 143 -15.65 -5.55 2.81
CA ALA A 143 -14.47 -5.18 2.04
C ALA A 143 -13.97 -3.78 2.42
N VAL A 144 -14.87 -2.80 2.54
CA VAL A 144 -14.54 -1.45 3.01
C VAL A 144 -14.05 -1.48 4.45
N GLY A 145 -14.68 -2.26 5.33
CA GLY A 145 -14.23 -2.43 6.72
C GLY A 145 -12.80 -2.97 6.82
N ILE A 146 -12.50 -4.05 6.09
CA ILE A 146 -11.14 -4.62 6.01
C ILE A 146 -10.16 -3.60 5.45
N ALA A 147 -10.53 -2.89 4.38
CA ALA A 147 -9.68 -1.89 3.76
C ALA A 147 -9.36 -0.75 4.73
N LEU A 148 -10.34 -0.23 5.47
CA LEU A 148 -10.14 0.84 6.45
C LEU A 148 -9.26 0.39 7.62
N LEU A 149 -9.47 -0.83 8.13
CA LEU A 149 -8.61 -1.41 9.17
C LEU A 149 -7.17 -1.58 8.67
N ALA A 150 -6.99 -2.07 7.44
CA ALA A 150 -5.68 -2.15 6.81
C ALA A 150 -5.05 -0.77 6.63
N GLY A 151 -5.78 0.22 6.13
CA GLY A 151 -5.29 1.59 5.98
C GLY A 151 -4.88 2.23 7.31
N ALA A 152 -5.65 2.01 8.38
CA ALA A 152 -5.30 2.45 9.72
C ALA A 152 -4.03 1.75 10.25
N ALA A 153 -3.90 0.44 10.04
CA ALA A 153 -2.69 -0.30 10.36
C ALA A 153 -1.49 0.20 9.56
N GLY A 154 -1.66 0.45 8.26
CA GLY A 154 -0.66 1.04 7.36
C GLY A 154 -0.18 2.40 7.84
N TYR A 155 -1.12 3.29 8.18
CA TYR A 155 -0.79 4.59 8.74
C TYR A 155 -0.02 4.46 10.07
N GLY A 156 -0.43 3.52 10.94
CA GLY A 156 0.30 3.21 12.17
C GLY A 156 1.73 2.73 11.92
N LEU A 157 1.93 1.84 10.94
CA LEU A 157 3.24 1.34 10.51
C LEU A 157 4.11 2.48 9.94
N TYR A 158 3.54 3.33 9.08
CA TYR A 158 4.19 4.54 8.57
C TYR A 158 4.68 5.44 9.71
N ARG A 159 3.85 5.72 10.71
CA ARG A 159 4.24 6.56 11.85
C ARG A 159 5.39 5.97 12.66
N ARG A 160 5.51 4.64 12.69
CA ARG A 160 6.61 3.92 13.36
C ARG A 160 7.85 3.77 12.49
N ALA A 161 7.72 3.87 11.16
CA ALA A 161 8.84 3.74 10.23
C ALA A 161 9.92 4.79 10.51
N GLY A 162 9.55 6.07 10.62
CA GLY A 162 10.49 7.16 10.90
C GLY A 162 11.38 6.89 12.13
N PRO A 163 10.81 6.75 13.34
CA PRO A 163 11.57 6.48 14.56
C PRO A 163 12.42 5.19 14.49
N ARG A 164 11.86 4.11 13.92
CA ARG A 164 12.56 2.83 13.78
C ARG A 164 13.82 2.95 12.92
N TRP A 165 13.70 3.59 11.76
CA TRP A 165 14.81 3.77 10.85
C TRP A 165 15.81 4.82 11.35
N THR A 166 15.35 5.85 12.07
CA THR A 166 16.26 6.77 12.77
C THR A 166 17.09 6.07 13.84
N ALA A 167 16.46 5.16 14.62
CA ALA A 167 17.18 4.38 15.61
C ALA A 167 18.24 3.47 14.97
N ARG A 168 17.89 2.77 13.88
CA ARG A 168 18.82 1.91 13.12
C ARG A 168 20.00 2.69 12.52
N ALA A 169 19.72 3.85 11.93
CA ALA A 169 20.76 4.73 11.40
C ALA A 169 21.76 5.16 12.48
N ARG A 170 21.27 5.48 13.68
CA ARG A 170 22.12 5.87 14.82
C ARG A 170 22.93 4.71 15.42
N SER A 171 22.45 3.47 15.31
CA SER A 171 23.18 2.29 15.77
C SER A 171 24.22 1.77 14.76
N GLY A 172 24.34 2.39 13.59
CA GLY A 172 25.32 1.99 12.56
C GLY A 172 24.98 0.65 11.88
N THR A 173 23.72 0.23 11.91
CA THR A 173 23.24 -1.06 11.35
C THR A 173 22.43 -0.85 10.06
N LEU A 174 22.88 0.06 9.19
CA LEU A 174 22.28 0.29 7.86
C LEU A 174 22.89 -0.62 6.77
N ASP A 175 23.68 -1.63 7.16
CA ASP A 175 24.30 -2.61 6.27
C ASP A 175 23.37 -3.80 5.98
#